data_AF-A0A931EKZ6-F1
#
_entry.id   AF-A0A931EKZ6-F1
#
_cell.length_a   1.000
_cell.length_b   1.000
_cell.length_c   1.000
_cell.angle_alpha   90.00
_cell.angle_beta   90.00
_cell.angle_gamma   90.00
#
_symmetry.space_group_name_H-M   'P 1'
#
loop_
_entity.id
_entity.type
_entity.pdbx_description
1 polymer ?
#
loop_
_entity_poly.entity_id
_entity_poly.type
_entity_poly.pdbx_seq_one_letter_code
_entity_poly.pdbx_strand_id
1 'polypeptide(L)'
;MNAYQMLVTRILAAIAGFAYITLSYNIPLLVNMELGHDTELAFVILAPIALILSFRSQKNPWSVAPFIFLGVLAGIATNVFLDKKADRNLFPIEMGIWCVMLAPAIVLGTAVGVWLRKIRT
;
A
#
# COMPACT_ATOMS: atom_id res chain seq x y z
N MET A 1 -1.29 -8.17 22.50
CA MET A 1 -2.05 -7.26 21.62
C MET A 1 -3.51 -7.68 21.63
N ASN A 2 -4.40 -6.79 22.05
CA ASN A 2 -5.85 -7.05 22.09
C ASN A 2 -6.41 -7.05 20.66
N ALA A 3 -7.52 -7.76 20.42
CA ALA A 3 -8.16 -7.87 19.10
C ALA A 3 -8.37 -6.50 18.42
N TYR A 4 -8.71 -5.49 19.23
CA TYR A 4 -8.85 -4.10 18.82
C TYR A 4 -7.58 -3.54 18.14
N GLN A 5 -6.40 -3.72 18.73
CA GLN A 5 -5.15 -3.22 18.18
C GLN A 5 -4.81 -3.87 16.83
N MET A 6 -5.17 -5.15 16.65
CA MET A 6 -4.99 -5.85 15.37
C MET A 6 -5.88 -5.27 14.28
N LEU A 7 -7.14 -5.01 14.62
CA LEU A 7 -8.10 -4.40 13.71
C LEU A 7 -7.62 -3.00 13.30
N VAL A 8 -7.18 -2.18 14.25
CA VAL A 8 -6.65 -0.84 13.99
C VAL A 8 -5.46 -0.88 13.04
N THR A 9 -4.47 -1.76 13.26
CA THR A 9 -3.31 -1.88 12.34
C THR A 9 -3.72 -2.25 10.92
N ARG A 10 -4.70 -3.13 10.76
CA ARG A 10 -5.22 -3.57 9.45
C ARG A 10 -6.00 -2.46 8.74
N ILE A 11 -6.82 -1.71 9.48
CA ILE A 11 -7.54 -0.55 8.94
C ILE A 11 -6.53 0.52 8.49
N LEU A 12 -5.52 0.83 9.31
CA LEU A 12 -4.47 1.78 8.95
C LEU A 12 -3.66 1.34 7.72
N ALA A 13 -3.37 0.04 7.59
CA ALA A 13 -2.74 -0.52 6.41
C ALA A 13 -3.57 -0.30 5.14
N ALA A 14 -4.87 -0.59 5.20
CA ALA A 14 -5.79 -0.34 4.09
C ALA A 14 -5.92 1.15 3.75
N ILE A 15 -6.05 2.01 4.76
CA ILE A 15 -6.08 3.47 4.56
C ILE A 15 -4.81 3.95 3.88
N ALA A 16 -3.63 3.46 4.29
CA ALA A 16 -2.36 3.86 3.69
C ALA A 16 -2.28 3.48 2.21
N GLY A 17 -2.66 2.24 1.85
CA GLY A 17 -2.69 1.81 0.45
C GLY A 17 -3.68 2.62 -0.39
N PHE A 18 -4.87 2.88 0.15
CA PHE A 18 -5.90 3.68 -0.50
C PHE A 18 -5.45 5.13 -0.73
N ALA A 19 -4.90 5.75 0.32
CA ALA A 19 -4.44 7.13 0.28
C ALA A 19 -3.27 7.29 -0.70
N TYR A 20 -2.31 6.37 -0.70
CA TYR A 20 -1.20 6.38 -1.64
C TYR A 20 -1.70 6.43 -3.08
N ILE A 21 -2.57 5.49 -3.48
CA ILE A 21 -3.13 5.47 -4.83
C ILE A 21 -3.93 6.74 -5.15
N THR A 22 -4.79 7.15 -4.22
CA THR A 22 -5.62 8.34 -4.42
C THR A 22 -4.75 9.56 -4.66
N LEU A 23 -3.65 9.72 -3.91
CA LEU A 23 -2.70 10.82 -4.10
C LEU A 23 -1.94 10.69 -5.42
N SER A 24 -1.46 9.49 -5.78
CA SER A 24 -0.76 9.24 -7.04
C SER A 24 -1.59 9.64 -8.26
N TYR A 25 -2.90 9.38 -8.27
CA TYR A 25 -3.76 9.76 -9.40
C TYR A 25 -4.28 11.21 -9.37
N ASN A 26 -4.31 11.87 -8.20
CA ASN A 26 -4.92 13.21 -8.09
C ASN A 26 -3.90 14.35 -8.00
N ILE A 27 -2.63 14.05 -7.73
CA ILE A 27 -1.58 15.07 -7.71
C ILE A 27 -0.95 15.13 -9.11
N PRO A 28 -1.07 16.24 -9.86
CA PRO A 28 -0.57 16.34 -11.24
C PRO A 28 0.93 16.06 -11.40
N LEU A 29 1.70 16.33 -10.34
CA LEU A 29 3.13 16.03 -10.28
C LEU A 29 3.41 14.52 -10.30
N LEU A 30 2.51 13.72 -9.75
CA LEU A 30 2.62 12.26 -9.64
C LEU A 30 2.01 11.54 -10.85
N VAL A 31 0.99 12.11 -11.49
CA VAL A 31 0.29 11.51 -12.64
C VAL A 31 1.16 11.37 -13.89
N ASN A 32 2.14 12.26 -14.07
CA ASN A 32 3.03 12.27 -15.25
C ASN A 32 4.38 11.58 -15.00
N MET A 33 4.51 10.88 -13.88
CA MET A 33 5.75 10.20 -13.54
C MET A 33 5.90 8.91 -14.36
N GLU A 34 7.11 8.65 -14.84
CA GLU A 34 7.44 7.35 -15.44
C GLU A 34 7.28 6.25 -14.38
N LEU A 35 6.92 5.03 -14.79
CA LEU A 35 6.73 3.85 -13.92
C LEU A 35 7.86 3.65 -12.87
N GLY A 36 9.09 4.05 -13.20
CA GLY A 36 10.22 4.00 -12.26
C GLY A 36 10.05 4.91 -11.04
N HIS A 37 9.53 6.13 -11.23
CA HIS A 37 9.34 7.11 -10.16
C HIS A 37 8.23 6.71 -9.19
N ASP A 38 7.15 6.09 -9.67
CA ASP A 38 6.12 5.53 -8.79
C ASP A 38 6.68 4.44 -7.87
N THR A 39 7.58 3.62 -8.41
CA THR A 39 8.29 2.59 -7.64
C THR A 39 9.15 3.22 -6.55
N GLU A 40 9.93 4.27 -6.88
CA GLU A 40 10.74 5.00 -5.90
C GLU A 40 9.88 5.63 -4.79
N LEU A 41 8.76 6.27 -5.17
CA LEU A 41 7.81 6.82 -4.21
C LEU A 41 7.20 5.74 -3.31
N ALA A 42 6.94 4.56 -3.83
CA ALA A 42 6.49 3.43 -3.03
C ALA A 42 7.54 3.05 -1.98
N PHE A 43 8.81 3.06 -2.33
CA PHE A 43 9.91 2.83 -1.37
C PHE A 43 10.02 3.94 -0.32
N VAL A 44 9.77 5.20 -0.69
CA VAL A 44 9.82 6.33 0.26
C VAL A 44 8.61 6.37 1.18
N ILE A 45 7.43 5.97 0.72
CA ILE A 45 6.17 6.12 1.47
C ILE A 45 5.67 4.77 2.00
N LEU A 46 5.42 3.79 1.14
CA LEU A 46 4.80 2.53 1.52
C LEU A 46 5.76 1.63 2.31
N ALA A 47 7.06 1.60 1.98
CA ALA A 47 8.00 0.75 2.72
C ALA A 47 8.14 1.17 4.20
N PRO A 48 8.31 2.46 4.56
CA PRO A 48 8.29 2.88 5.97
C PRO A 48 6.97 2.61 6.68
N ILE A 49 5.83 2.82 6.01
CA ILE A 49 4.52 2.52 6.58
C ILE A 49 4.38 1.02 6.85
N ALA A 50 4.72 0.18 5.88
CA ALA A 50 4.70 -1.27 6.02
C ALA A 50 5.62 -1.72 7.15
N LEU A 51 6.82 -1.14 7.27
CA LEU A 51 7.75 -1.39 8.37
C LEU A 51 7.14 -1.05 9.71
N ILE A 52 6.64 0.17 9.90
CA ILE A 52 6.10 0.65 11.18
C ILE A 52 4.90 -0.22 11.60
N LEU A 53 3.97 -0.48 10.69
CA LEU A 53 2.77 -1.28 10.97
C LEU A 53 3.13 -2.73 11.28
N SER A 54 4.08 -3.32 10.54
CA SER A 54 4.53 -4.70 10.76
C SER A 54 5.29 -4.84 12.08
N PHE A 55 6.13 -3.87 12.43
CA PHE A 55 6.82 -3.82 13.72
C PHE A 55 5.85 -3.73 14.90
N ARG A 56 4.76 -2.96 14.77
CA ARG A 56 3.73 -2.83 15.81
C ARG A 56 2.81 -4.05 15.93
N SER A 57 2.64 -4.84 14.87
CA SER A 57 1.76 -6.00 14.87
C SER A 57 2.39 -7.18 15.62
N GLN A 58 1.83 -7.54 16.78
CA GLN A 58 2.41 -8.56 17.66
C GLN A 58 2.17 -10.01 17.22
N LYS A 59 0.97 -10.35 16.72
CA LYS A 59 0.63 -11.76 16.42
C LYS A 59 0.98 -12.16 15.00
N ASN A 60 0.67 -11.30 14.03
CA ASN A 60 0.83 -11.62 12.61
C ASN A 60 1.27 -10.36 11.84
N PRO A 61 2.57 -10.05 11.84
CA PRO A 61 3.10 -8.88 11.12
C PRO A 61 2.91 -8.97 9.60
N TRP A 62 2.95 -10.17 9.03
CA TRP A 62 2.68 -10.39 7.61
C TRP A 62 1.23 -10.10 7.21
N SER A 63 0.30 -10.07 8.16
CA SER A 63 -1.08 -9.65 7.86
C SER A 63 -1.22 -8.16 7.53
N VAL A 64 -0.16 -7.34 7.64
CA VAL A 64 -0.19 -5.92 7.22
C VAL A 64 -0.21 -5.80 5.69
N ALA A 65 0.69 -6.51 5.01
CA ALA A 65 0.85 -6.44 3.55
C ALA A 65 -0.46 -6.65 2.75
N PRO A 66 -1.27 -7.70 2.98
CA PRO A 66 -2.51 -7.90 2.22
C PRO A 66 -3.52 -6.76 2.43
N PHE A 67 -3.54 -6.11 3.60
CA PHE A 67 -4.42 -4.97 3.82
C PHE A 67 -3.95 -3.72 3.09
N ILE A 68 -2.63 -3.49 2.98
CA ILE A 68 -2.10 -2.42 2.12
C ILE A 68 -2.55 -2.64 0.67
N PHE A 69 -2.41 -3.87 0.15
CA PHE A 69 -2.87 -4.19 -1.21
C PHE A 69 -4.39 -4.03 -1.38
N LEU A 70 -5.21 -4.45 -0.40
CA LEU A 70 -6.65 -4.19 -0.45
C LEU A 70 -6.96 -2.68 -0.52
N GLY A 71 -6.22 -1.87 0.23
CA GLY A 71 -6.28 -0.42 0.15
C GLY A 71 -5.96 0.10 -1.25
N VAL A 72 -4.86 -0.36 -1.84
CA VAL A 72 -4.45 -0.03 -3.22
C VAL A 72 -5.56 -0.35 -4.21
N LEU A 73 -6.09 -1.57 -4.18
CA LEU A 73 -7.17 -2.01 -5.08
C LEU A 73 -8.43 -1.14 -4.91
N ALA A 74 -8.81 -0.84 -3.67
CA ALA A 74 -9.95 0.03 -3.38
C ALA A 74 -9.72 1.47 -3.88
N GLY A 75 -8.48 1.97 -3.80
CA GLY A 75 -8.09 3.29 -4.31
C GLY A 75 -8.23 3.37 -5.82
N ILE A 76 -7.73 2.34 -6.54
CA ILE A 76 -7.82 2.27 -8.01
C ILE A 76 -9.29 2.18 -8.42
N ALA A 77 -10.06 1.27 -7.79
CA ALA A 77 -11.48 1.11 -8.07
C ALA A 77 -12.24 2.43 -7.86
N THR A 78 -12.01 3.11 -6.73
CA THR A 78 -12.66 4.39 -6.44
C THR A 78 -12.31 5.45 -7.48
N ASN A 79 -11.04 5.54 -7.87
CA ASN A 79 -10.61 6.48 -8.90
C ASN A 79 -11.32 6.21 -10.23
N VAL A 80 -11.37 4.95 -10.65
CA VAL A 80 -12.03 4.51 -11.88
C VAL A 80 -13.53 4.83 -11.86
N PHE A 81 -14.23 4.57 -10.76
CA PHE A 81 -15.66 4.84 -10.65
C PHE A 81 -15.99 6.35 -10.60
N LEU A 82 -15.07 7.18 -10.10
CA LEU A 82 -15.26 8.63 -10.03
C LEU A 82 -14.83 9.34 -11.32
N ASP A 83 -13.95 8.72 -12.12
CA ASP A 83 -13.47 9.25 -13.39
C ASP A 83 -14.50 9.03 -14.51
N LYS A 84 -15.43 9.97 -14.64
CA LYS A 84 -16.51 9.93 -15.64
C LYS A 84 -16.08 10.19 -17.08
N LYS A 85 -14.79 10.44 -17.33
CA LYS A 85 -14.30 10.95 -18.62
C LYS A 85 -13.48 9.96 -19.45
N ALA A 86 -13.04 8.84 -18.90
CA ALA A 86 -12.16 7.89 -19.58
C ALA A 86 -12.78 6.49 -19.68
N ASP A 87 -12.68 5.86 -20.86
CA ASP A 87 -12.95 4.43 -21.05
C ASP A 87 -11.90 3.60 -20.30
N ARG A 88 -12.13 3.38 -19.01
CA ARG A 88 -11.21 2.64 -18.13
C ARG A 88 -11.38 1.12 -18.22
N ASN A 89 -11.68 0.57 -19.40
CA ASN A 89 -11.88 -0.87 -19.58
C ASN A 89 -10.64 -1.72 -19.22
N LEU A 90 -9.45 -1.10 -19.14
CA LEU A 90 -8.19 -1.73 -18.75
C LEU A 90 -7.90 -1.67 -17.23
N PHE A 91 -8.82 -1.15 -16.41
CA PHE A 91 -8.60 -1.01 -14.97
C PHE A 91 -8.19 -2.30 -14.23
N PRO A 92 -8.66 -3.51 -14.60
CA PRO A 92 -8.21 -4.73 -13.91
C PRO A 92 -6.72 -5.04 -14.17
N ILE A 93 -6.23 -4.68 -15.36
CA ILE A 93 -4.81 -4.84 -15.72
C ILE A 93 -3.98 -3.80 -14.96
N GLU A 94 -4.46 -2.56 -14.89
CA GLU A 94 -3.87 -1.48 -14.10
C GLU A 94 -3.73 -1.88 -12.62
N MET A 95 -4.77 -2.48 -12.02
CA MET A 95 -4.69 -3.06 -10.68
C MET A 95 -3.56 -4.07 -10.52
N GLY A 96 -3.42 -4.99 -11.49
CA GLY A 96 -2.35 -5.97 -11.50
C GLY A 96 -0.96 -5.32 -11.56
N ILE A 97 -0.78 -4.34 -12.44
CA ILE A 97 0.48 -3.60 -12.62
C ILE A 97 0.85 -2.88 -11.32
N TRP A 98 -0.09 -2.14 -10.71
CA TRP A 98 0.16 -1.46 -9.44
C TRP A 98 0.50 -2.44 -8.32
N CYS A 99 -0.20 -3.57 -8.20
CA CYS A 99 0.14 -4.56 -7.19
C CYS A 99 1.57 -5.12 -7.39
N VAL A 100 1.96 -5.45 -8.61
CA VAL A 100 3.30 -5.97 -8.92
C VAL A 100 4.37 -4.91 -8.64
N MET A 101 4.13 -3.67 -9.05
CA MET A 101 5.07 -2.57 -8.90
C MET A 101 5.28 -2.15 -7.44
N LEU A 102 4.22 -2.13 -6.64
CA LEU A 102 4.28 -1.77 -5.22
C LEU A 102 4.76 -2.92 -4.32
N ALA A 103 4.71 -4.16 -4.81
CA ALA A 103 5.04 -5.34 -4.01
C ALA A 103 6.46 -5.32 -3.42
N PRO A 104 7.52 -4.99 -4.15
CA PRO A 104 8.87 -4.91 -3.59
C PRO A 104 8.96 -3.99 -2.37
N ALA A 105 8.37 -2.79 -2.45
CA ALA A 105 8.39 -1.82 -1.37
C ALA A 105 7.61 -2.31 -0.14
N ILE A 106 6.39 -2.84 -0.35
CA ILE A 106 5.52 -3.36 0.72
C ILE A 106 6.18 -4.57 1.40
N VAL A 107 6.67 -5.53 0.63
CA VAL A 107 7.30 -6.76 1.13
C VAL A 107 8.58 -6.44 1.87
N LEU A 108 9.45 -5.58 1.32
CA LEU A 108 10.69 -5.17 1.98
C LEU A 108 10.39 -4.47 3.30
N GLY A 109 9.48 -3.49 3.31
CA GLY A 109 9.08 -2.79 4.53
C GLY A 109 8.56 -3.76 5.60
N THR A 110 7.65 -4.66 5.23
CA THR A 110 7.15 -5.69 6.15
C THR A 110 8.26 -6.61 6.65
N ALA A 111 9.13 -7.11 5.78
CA ALA A 111 10.24 -8.00 6.16
C ALA A 111 11.21 -7.32 7.15
N VAL A 112 11.58 -6.06 6.89
CA VAL A 112 12.41 -5.27 7.80
C VAL A 112 11.72 -5.05 9.15
N GLY A 113 10.42 -4.73 9.15
CA GLY A 113 9.64 -4.59 10.38
C GLY A 113 9.57 -5.87 11.21
N VAL A 114 9.45 -7.03 10.55
CA VAL A 114 9.52 -8.35 11.20
C VAL A 114 10.91 -8.60 11.79
N TRP A 115 11.96 -8.31 11.03
CA TRP A 115 13.34 -8.54 11.46
C TRP A 115 13.73 -7.66 12.66
N LEU A 116 13.46 -6.35 12.61
CA LEU A 116 13.69 -5.42 13.72
C LEU A 116 12.99 -5.86 14.99
N ARG A 117 11.79 -6.43 14.84
CA ARG A 117 11.04 -6.95 15.98
C ARG A 117 11.71 -8.17 16.60
N LYS A 118 12.23 -9.10 15.78
CA LYS A 118 12.97 -10.27 16.27
C LYS A 118 14.21 -9.90 17.08
N ILE A 119 14.88 -8.79 16.74
CA ILE A 119 16.06 -8.31 17.47
C ILE A 119 15.70 -7.75 18.86
N ARG A 120 14.49 -7.18 19.00
CA ARG A 120 14.03 -6.56 20.26
C ARG A 120 13.57 -7.57 21.31
N THR A 121 13.03 -8.71 20.88
CA THR A 121 12.52 -9.80 21.75
C THR A 121 13.60 -10.82 22.04
#